data_AF-S4P611-F1
#
_entry.id   AF-S4P611-F1
#
_cell.length_a   1.000
_cell.length_b   1.000
_cell.length_c   1.000
_cell.angle_alpha   90.00
_cell.angle_beta   90.00
_cell.angle_gamma   90.00
#
_symmetry.space_group_name_H-M   'P 1'
#
loop_
_entity.id
_entity.type
_entity.pdbx_description
1 polymer ?
#
loop_
_entity_poly.entity_id
_entity_poly.type
_entity_poly.pdbx_seq_one_letter_code
_entity_poly.pdbx_strand_id
1 'polypeptide(L)'
;MKNIGFVDFDPHYQKVASYIRKIALTIILTRAGLDLDPMAMKKIFWTVIKLALIPWSFEYVLSAVMCHYLLGLPWDWAFLLGSIFAAVSPAVVVPCLFRLREKGYGVSKGIPTLVLAVSGIDDAASVAVFGIVSSIMFSNSSLTTNIIQGPLSIIGGVAFGYFCGYLVKYIPERNDSFLVPIRVLLLLVGGLMSVLGSEEIGWGGAGPLAVIAFAYVACKEWVEQGWDLEDNPAATAFEIFWMFFEPMLFAVTGAQVVIADLAPHLVLVGCGITVTCIVLRAVLTSCCAVRSNLNMREKIFVGLAWMAKATVQAALAPVALDEISKMTGDDEYLAELRNYADILITICILSIVITAPLGAIVITITGPRLLSKTSKPPVLEGWRRSHRPSIRDISIIDEEEMAERDAEAETESTSQTQTPSTPQVSPILPVIPNANSTPNPITVQPNPRT
;
A
#
# COMPACT_ATOMS: atom_id res chain seq x y z
N MET A 1 -4.70 -10.96 26.13
CA MET A 1 -5.41 -10.67 27.39
C MET A 1 -6.84 -11.19 27.38
N LYS A 2 -7.65 -10.90 26.35
CA LYS A 2 -8.99 -11.51 26.17
C LYS A 2 -8.98 -13.04 26.25
N ASN A 3 -8.08 -13.69 25.52
CA ASN A 3 -7.92 -15.16 25.53
C ASN A 3 -7.55 -15.79 26.90
N ILE A 4 -7.12 -14.98 27.86
CA ILE A 4 -6.72 -15.41 29.21
C ILE A 4 -7.78 -14.94 30.24
N GLY A 5 -8.91 -14.36 29.80
CA GLY A 5 -9.97 -13.86 30.67
C GLY A 5 -9.65 -12.57 31.43
N PHE A 6 -8.55 -11.89 31.09
CA PHE A 6 -8.11 -10.67 31.80
C PHE A 6 -8.84 -9.40 31.36
N VAL A 7 -9.46 -9.40 30.17
CA VAL A 7 -10.12 -8.23 29.58
C VAL A 7 -11.36 -8.73 28.83
N ASP A 8 -12.53 -8.24 29.24
CA ASP A 8 -13.76 -8.33 28.47
C ASP A 8 -14.01 -7.00 27.76
N PHE A 9 -14.32 -7.10 26.47
CA PHE A 9 -14.60 -5.94 25.64
C PHE A 9 -16.08 -5.58 25.73
N ASP A 10 -16.37 -4.45 26.38
CA ASP A 10 -17.69 -3.84 26.48
C ASP A 10 -18.28 -3.53 25.07
N PRO A 11 -19.61 -3.56 24.86
CA PRO A 11 -20.24 -3.05 23.63
C PRO A 11 -19.74 -1.66 23.17
N HIS A 12 -19.33 -0.77 24.07
CA HIS A 12 -18.68 0.49 23.71
C HIS A 12 -17.38 0.31 22.92
N TYR A 13 -16.58 -0.72 23.25
CA TYR A 13 -15.36 -1.05 22.51
C TYR A 13 -15.68 -1.46 21.08
N GLN A 14 -16.72 -2.28 20.85
CA GLN A 14 -17.09 -2.72 19.50
C GLN A 14 -17.51 -1.55 18.61
N LYS A 15 -18.19 -0.56 19.18
CA LYS A 15 -18.57 0.66 18.45
C LYS A 15 -17.34 1.49 18.04
N VAL A 16 -16.38 1.67 18.95
CA VAL A 16 -15.12 2.36 18.66
C VAL A 16 -14.29 1.60 17.63
N ALA A 17 -14.20 0.27 17.77
CA ALA A 17 -13.54 -0.62 16.82
C ALA A 17 -14.14 -0.50 15.40
N SER A 18 -15.47 -0.44 15.28
CA SER A 18 -16.14 -0.24 13.99
C SER A 18 -15.76 1.10 13.34
N TYR A 19 -15.76 2.21 14.09
CA TYR A 19 -15.33 3.50 13.54
C TYR A 19 -13.86 3.50 13.10
N ILE A 20 -12.97 2.90 13.90
CA ILE A 20 -11.54 2.75 13.55
C ILE A 20 -11.39 2.00 12.23
N ARG A 21 -12.14 0.91 12.03
CA ARG A 21 -12.12 0.15 10.78
C ARG A 21 -12.59 0.95 9.60
N LYS A 22 -13.69 1.70 9.75
CA LYS A 22 -14.22 2.54 8.66
C LYS A 22 -13.21 3.60 8.24
N ILE A 23 -12.56 4.27 9.20
CA ILE A 23 -11.53 5.26 8.91
C ILE A 23 -10.30 4.60 8.26
N ALA A 24 -9.81 3.50 8.82
CA ALA A 24 -8.69 2.74 8.26
C ALA A 24 -9.00 2.22 6.84
N LEU A 25 -10.24 1.75 6.61
CA LEU A 25 -10.75 1.33 5.32
C LEU A 25 -10.75 2.48 4.32
N THR A 26 -11.27 3.66 4.68
CA THR A 26 -11.21 4.83 3.80
C THR A 26 -9.76 5.17 3.44
N ILE A 27 -8.84 5.18 4.40
CA ILE A 27 -7.42 5.49 4.17
C ILE A 27 -6.77 4.48 3.22
N ILE A 28 -6.97 3.17 3.42
CA ILE A 28 -6.38 2.15 2.54
C ILE A 28 -6.98 2.21 1.13
N LEU A 29 -8.26 2.55 0.98
CA LEU A 29 -8.91 2.68 -0.32
C LEU A 29 -8.47 3.93 -1.07
N THR A 30 -8.34 5.06 -0.37
CA THR A 30 -7.77 6.26 -0.98
C THR A 30 -6.35 5.98 -1.43
N ARG A 31 -5.54 5.33 -0.59
CA ARG A 31 -4.17 4.94 -0.96
C ARG A 31 -4.16 4.01 -2.18
N ALA A 32 -5.00 2.98 -2.21
CA ALA A 32 -5.10 2.08 -3.35
C ALA A 32 -5.43 2.85 -4.65
N GLY A 33 -6.34 3.83 -4.61
CA GLY A 33 -6.63 4.67 -5.78
C GLY A 33 -5.50 5.62 -6.17
N LEU A 34 -4.76 6.18 -5.20
CA LEU A 34 -3.59 7.04 -5.46
C LEU A 34 -2.38 6.27 -5.99
N ASP A 35 -2.22 5.00 -5.60
CA ASP A 35 -1.10 4.14 -6.03
C ASP A 35 -1.32 3.55 -7.45
N LEU A 36 -2.51 3.74 -8.05
CA LEU A 36 -2.80 3.34 -9.43
C LEU A 36 -2.16 4.31 -10.44
N ASP A 37 -1.05 3.90 -11.06
CA ASP A 37 -0.33 4.69 -12.07
C ASP A 37 -1.11 4.82 -13.40
N PRO A 38 -1.60 6.01 -13.78
CA PRO A 38 -2.33 6.22 -15.03
C PRO A 38 -1.45 6.07 -16.30
N MET A 39 -0.14 6.27 -16.19
CA MET A 39 0.84 6.21 -17.28
C MET A 39 1.42 4.81 -17.48
N ALA A 40 1.78 4.07 -16.42
CA ALA A 40 2.14 2.65 -16.55
C ALA A 40 0.97 1.82 -17.08
N MET A 41 -0.27 2.21 -16.75
CA MET A 41 -1.50 1.69 -17.35
C MET A 41 -1.62 1.93 -18.87
N LYS A 42 -0.71 2.68 -19.51
CA LYS A 42 -0.67 2.77 -20.99
C LYS A 42 0.48 1.99 -21.62
N LYS A 43 1.64 1.92 -20.96
CA LYS A 43 2.88 1.39 -21.57
C LYS A 43 3.14 -0.09 -21.32
N ILE A 44 2.75 -0.62 -20.15
CA ILE A 44 2.98 -2.03 -19.74
C ILE A 44 1.67 -2.71 -19.31
N PHE A 45 0.55 -2.02 -19.52
CA PHE A 45 -0.83 -2.38 -19.16
C PHE A 45 -1.13 -3.86 -19.29
N TRP A 46 -0.93 -4.41 -20.49
CA TRP A 46 -1.28 -5.80 -20.78
C TRP A 46 -0.48 -6.81 -19.98
N THR A 47 0.79 -6.53 -19.67
CA THR A 47 1.62 -7.46 -18.89
C THR A 47 1.30 -7.33 -17.40
N VAL A 48 1.16 -6.12 -16.88
CA VAL A 48 0.85 -5.87 -15.46
C VAL A 48 -0.55 -6.40 -15.13
N ILE A 49 -1.57 -6.07 -15.92
CA ILE A 49 -2.93 -6.55 -15.71
C ILE A 49 -3.03 -8.06 -15.85
N LYS A 50 -2.37 -8.65 -16.85
CA LYS A 50 -2.36 -10.10 -17.00
C LYS A 50 -1.75 -10.78 -15.77
N LEU A 51 -0.66 -10.22 -15.25
CA LEU A 51 0.08 -10.80 -14.13
C LEU A 51 -0.60 -10.54 -12.77
N ALA A 52 -1.41 -9.48 -12.67
CA ALA A 52 -2.27 -9.18 -11.53
C ALA A 52 -3.55 -10.02 -11.55
N LEU A 53 -4.41 -9.78 -12.55
CA LEU A 53 -5.78 -10.31 -12.56
C LEU A 53 -5.88 -11.81 -12.82
N ILE A 54 -4.97 -12.45 -13.55
CA ILE A 54 -5.08 -13.90 -13.81
C ILE A 54 -4.79 -14.70 -12.53
N PRO A 55 -3.63 -14.54 -11.85
CA PRO A 55 -3.39 -15.24 -10.60
C PRO A 55 -4.38 -14.86 -9.51
N TRP A 56 -4.76 -13.59 -9.43
CA TRP A 56 -5.78 -13.11 -8.49
C TRP A 56 -7.15 -13.76 -8.74
N SER A 57 -7.67 -13.74 -9.98
CA SER A 57 -8.97 -14.35 -10.31
C SER A 57 -8.98 -15.85 -10.03
N PHE A 58 -7.87 -16.52 -10.30
CA PHE A 58 -7.74 -17.93 -10.00
C PHE A 58 -7.77 -18.20 -8.50
N GLU A 59 -7.02 -17.45 -7.68
CA GLU A 59 -7.05 -17.61 -6.22
C GLU A 59 -8.43 -17.25 -5.64
N TYR A 60 -9.07 -16.22 -6.17
CA TYR A 60 -10.44 -15.83 -5.83
C TYR A 60 -11.43 -16.98 -6.00
N VAL A 61 -11.47 -17.58 -7.20
CA VAL A 61 -12.38 -18.70 -7.49
C VAL A 61 -11.98 -19.95 -6.70
N LEU A 62 -10.69 -20.26 -6.63
CA LEU A 62 -10.19 -21.44 -5.92
C LEU A 62 -10.53 -21.38 -4.43
N SER A 63 -10.26 -20.26 -3.77
CA SER A 63 -10.57 -20.08 -2.35
C SER A 63 -12.08 -20.14 -2.10
N ALA A 64 -12.91 -19.51 -2.94
CA ALA A 64 -14.36 -19.61 -2.85
C ALA A 64 -14.85 -21.07 -2.98
N VAL A 65 -14.41 -21.79 -4.01
CA VAL A 65 -14.79 -23.20 -4.24
C VAL A 65 -14.35 -24.08 -3.08
N MET A 66 -13.12 -23.93 -2.59
CA MET A 66 -12.63 -24.72 -1.46
C MET A 66 -13.40 -24.41 -0.17
N CYS A 67 -13.74 -23.15 0.08
CA CYS A 67 -14.50 -22.77 1.27
C CYS A 67 -15.95 -23.26 1.22
N HIS A 68 -16.58 -23.25 0.05
CA HIS A 68 -17.93 -23.83 -0.13
C HIS A 68 -17.93 -25.33 0.19
N TYR A 69 -17.04 -26.10 -0.44
CA TYR A 69 -17.05 -27.56 -0.31
C TYR A 69 -16.42 -28.09 0.98
N LEU A 70 -15.41 -27.42 1.55
CA LEU A 70 -14.71 -27.91 2.74
C LEU A 70 -15.24 -27.31 4.05
N LEU A 71 -15.81 -26.10 4.02
CA LEU A 71 -16.35 -25.42 5.21
C LEU A 71 -17.87 -25.33 5.19
N GLY A 72 -18.53 -25.73 4.11
CA GLY A 72 -19.98 -25.68 3.97
C GLY A 72 -20.55 -24.27 3.82
N LEU A 73 -19.70 -23.28 3.51
CA LEU A 73 -20.15 -21.89 3.34
C LEU A 73 -21.06 -21.77 2.10
N PRO A 74 -22.20 -21.06 2.17
CA PRO A 74 -22.99 -20.75 0.98
C PRO A 74 -22.18 -19.95 -0.04
N TRP A 75 -22.58 -20.02 -1.33
CA TRP A 75 -21.81 -19.39 -2.42
C TRP A 75 -21.56 -17.91 -2.22
N ASP A 76 -22.54 -17.16 -1.71
CA ASP A 76 -22.41 -15.72 -1.47
C ASP A 76 -21.28 -15.41 -0.48
N TRP A 77 -21.24 -16.14 0.64
CA TRP A 77 -20.21 -16.03 1.66
C TRP A 77 -18.85 -16.55 1.18
N ALA A 78 -18.85 -17.61 0.37
CA ALA A 78 -17.64 -18.17 -0.20
C ALA A 78 -16.97 -17.21 -1.19
N PHE A 79 -17.76 -16.55 -2.06
CA PHE A 79 -17.25 -15.51 -2.96
C PHE A 79 -16.85 -14.25 -2.21
N LEU A 80 -17.58 -13.86 -1.17
CA LEU A 80 -17.18 -12.74 -0.31
C LEU A 80 -15.82 -13.02 0.34
N LEU A 81 -15.65 -14.20 0.97
CA LEU A 81 -14.39 -14.63 1.55
C LEU A 81 -13.28 -14.69 0.51
N GLY A 82 -13.55 -15.26 -0.67
CA GLY A 82 -12.55 -15.35 -1.74
C GLY A 82 -12.05 -13.97 -2.20
N SER A 83 -12.95 -12.97 -2.26
CA SER A 83 -12.58 -11.60 -2.67
C SER A 83 -11.60 -10.94 -1.70
N ILE A 84 -11.75 -11.23 -0.40
CA ILE A 84 -10.88 -10.75 0.67
C ILE A 84 -9.58 -11.57 0.68
N PHE A 85 -9.70 -12.88 0.52
CA PHE A 85 -8.58 -13.82 0.64
C PHE A 85 -7.54 -13.64 -0.47
N ALA A 86 -7.98 -13.37 -1.71
CA ALA A 86 -7.09 -13.26 -2.88
C ALA A 86 -6.18 -12.02 -2.90
N ALA A 87 -6.39 -11.06 -1.99
CA ALA A 87 -5.58 -9.85 -1.87
C ALA A 87 -4.16 -10.14 -1.36
N VAL A 88 -3.17 -9.42 -1.89
CA VAL A 88 -1.75 -9.55 -1.50
C VAL A 88 -1.33 -8.31 -0.74
N SER A 89 -0.71 -8.46 0.42
CA SER A 89 -0.39 -7.30 1.26
C SER A 89 0.93 -6.61 0.91
N PRO A 90 0.90 -5.36 0.43
CA PRO A 90 2.12 -4.59 0.17
C PRO A 90 2.88 -4.29 1.46
N ALA A 91 2.21 -4.12 2.60
CA ALA A 91 2.84 -3.74 3.87
C ALA A 91 3.93 -4.73 4.33
N VAL A 92 3.77 -6.02 4.03
CA VAL A 92 4.77 -7.06 4.33
C VAL A 92 5.85 -7.13 3.24
N VAL A 93 5.43 -6.98 1.98
CA VAL A 93 6.28 -7.20 0.80
C VAL A 93 7.22 -6.00 0.56
N VAL A 94 6.72 -4.78 0.71
CA VAL A 94 7.42 -3.51 0.44
C VAL A 94 8.74 -3.43 1.23
N PRO A 95 8.78 -3.51 2.57
CA PRO A 95 10.03 -3.33 3.32
C PRO A 95 11.07 -4.40 2.96
N CYS A 96 10.61 -5.63 2.71
CA CYS A 96 11.48 -6.73 2.33
C CYS A 96 12.12 -6.50 0.95
N LEU A 97 11.37 -5.99 -0.02
CA LEU A 97 11.87 -5.66 -1.35
C LEU A 97 12.78 -4.44 -1.37
N PHE A 98 12.50 -3.42 -0.54
CA PHE A 98 13.37 -2.25 -0.40
C PHE A 98 14.78 -2.65 0.05
N ARG A 99 14.88 -3.48 1.09
CA ARG A 99 16.17 -3.99 1.58
C ARG A 99 16.92 -4.82 0.52
N LEU A 100 16.21 -5.50 -0.37
CA LEU A 100 16.83 -6.23 -1.49
C LEU A 100 17.32 -5.27 -2.57
N ARG A 101 16.53 -4.24 -2.88
CA ARG A 101 16.88 -3.19 -3.85
C ARG A 101 18.11 -2.39 -3.41
N GLU A 102 18.19 -1.99 -2.14
CA GLU A 102 19.36 -1.29 -1.57
C GLU A 102 20.65 -2.11 -1.75
N LYS A 103 20.55 -3.43 -1.62
CA LYS A 103 21.65 -4.37 -1.88
C LYS A 103 21.90 -4.68 -3.36
N GLY A 104 21.15 -4.05 -4.26
CA GLY A 104 21.26 -4.19 -5.71
C GLY A 104 20.57 -5.42 -6.31
N TYR A 105 19.72 -6.14 -5.57
CA TYR A 105 19.04 -7.34 -6.07
C TYR A 105 17.75 -7.00 -6.85
N GLY A 106 17.62 -7.54 -8.07
CA GLY A 106 16.39 -7.43 -8.89
C GLY A 106 16.14 -6.05 -9.51
N VAL A 107 17.07 -5.11 -9.32
CA VAL A 107 16.94 -3.71 -9.76
C VAL A 107 17.05 -3.56 -11.27
N SER A 108 17.96 -4.30 -11.91
CA SER A 108 18.20 -4.24 -13.36
C SER A 108 16.96 -4.55 -14.21
N LYS A 109 16.03 -5.34 -13.67
CA LYS A 109 14.79 -5.75 -14.34
C LYS A 109 13.54 -5.12 -13.72
N GLY A 110 13.69 -4.21 -12.76
CA GLY A 110 12.57 -3.55 -12.09
C GLY A 110 11.63 -4.51 -11.36
N ILE A 111 12.14 -5.64 -10.84
CA ILE A 111 11.30 -6.64 -10.16
C ILE A 111 10.61 -6.07 -8.92
N PRO A 112 11.29 -5.32 -8.03
CA PRO A 112 10.62 -4.66 -6.90
C PRO A 112 9.46 -3.78 -7.36
N THR A 113 9.67 -2.91 -8.35
CA THR A 113 8.64 -2.03 -8.91
C THR A 113 7.46 -2.82 -9.49
N LEU A 114 7.73 -3.91 -10.23
CA LEU A 114 6.68 -4.78 -10.77
C LEU A 114 5.84 -5.44 -9.67
N VAL A 115 6.50 -5.98 -8.63
CA VAL A 115 5.82 -6.67 -7.51
C VAL A 115 4.92 -5.69 -6.75
N LEU A 116 5.38 -4.45 -6.58
CA LEU A 116 4.60 -3.37 -5.96
C LEU A 116 3.40 -2.95 -6.81
N ALA A 117 3.60 -2.69 -8.11
CA ALA A 117 2.54 -2.25 -9.00
C ALA A 117 1.41 -3.29 -9.14
N VAL A 118 1.77 -4.58 -9.24
CA VAL A 118 0.78 -5.66 -9.29
C VAL A 118 0.03 -5.80 -7.96
N SER A 119 0.72 -5.68 -6.82
CA SER A 119 0.07 -5.76 -5.50
C SER A 119 -1.00 -4.68 -5.32
N GLY A 120 -0.77 -3.46 -5.81
CA GLY A 120 -1.76 -2.39 -5.77
C GLY A 120 -3.02 -2.67 -6.61
N ILE A 121 -2.86 -3.27 -7.80
CA ILE A 121 -3.99 -3.66 -8.65
C ILE A 121 -4.77 -4.82 -8.03
N ASP A 122 -4.09 -5.81 -7.46
CA ASP A 122 -4.72 -6.94 -6.77
C ASP A 122 -5.55 -6.47 -5.56
N ASP A 123 -5.02 -5.52 -4.78
CA ASP A 123 -5.75 -4.92 -3.67
C ASP A 123 -6.98 -4.15 -4.16
N ALA A 124 -6.83 -3.33 -5.20
CA ALA A 124 -7.94 -2.60 -5.81
C ALA A 124 -9.03 -3.54 -6.36
N ALA A 125 -8.63 -4.63 -7.04
CA ALA A 125 -9.56 -5.64 -7.55
C ALA A 125 -10.29 -6.38 -6.43
N SER A 126 -9.56 -6.76 -5.37
CA SER A 126 -10.11 -7.43 -4.19
C SER A 126 -11.17 -6.59 -3.50
N VAL A 127 -10.87 -5.32 -3.23
CA VAL A 127 -11.84 -4.44 -2.58
C VAL A 127 -13.02 -4.14 -3.51
N ALA A 128 -12.78 -3.94 -4.81
CA ALA A 128 -13.86 -3.70 -5.75
C ALA A 128 -14.84 -4.87 -5.79
N VAL A 129 -14.35 -6.11 -5.92
CA VAL A 129 -15.21 -7.30 -5.92
C VAL A 129 -15.85 -7.54 -4.56
N PHE A 130 -15.15 -7.31 -3.45
CA PHE A 130 -15.76 -7.34 -2.11
C PHE A 130 -16.96 -6.39 -2.02
N GLY A 131 -16.80 -5.13 -2.46
CA GLY A 131 -17.89 -4.16 -2.46
C GLY A 131 -19.09 -4.62 -3.29
N ILE A 132 -18.83 -5.23 -4.45
CA ILE A 132 -19.88 -5.78 -5.33
C ILE A 132 -20.63 -6.92 -4.65
N VAL A 133 -19.91 -7.93 -4.17
CA VAL A 133 -20.52 -9.11 -3.54
C VAL A 133 -21.24 -8.72 -2.27
N SER A 134 -20.63 -7.86 -1.44
CA SER A 134 -21.23 -7.33 -0.21
C SER A 134 -22.51 -6.54 -0.49
N SER A 135 -22.55 -5.73 -1.57
CA SER A 135 -23.76 -4.97 -1.93
C SER A 135 -24.90 -5.88 -2.38
N ILE A 136 -24.59 -6.98 -3.07
CA ILE A 136 -25.61 -7.95 -3.50
C ILE A 136 -26.11 -8.72 -2.29
N MET A 137 -25.20 -9.21 -1.45
CA MET A 137 -25.51 -10.08 -0.30
C MET A 137 -26.32 -9.37 0.80
N PHE A 138 -26.00 -8.11 1.08
CA PHE A 138 -26.63 -7.34 2.17
C PHE A 138 -27.68 -6.33 1.71
N SER A 139 -28.16 -6.45 0.46
CA SER A 139 -29.25 -5.59 -0.03
C SER A 139 -30.61 -6.06 0.47
N ASN A 140 -31.36 -5.13 1.08
CA ASN A 140 -32.69 -5.36 1.70
C ASN A 140 -33.84 -5.50 0.68
N SER A 141 -33.54 -5.61 -0.62
CA SER A 141 -34.54 -5.55 -1.67
C SER A 141 -34.91 -6.95 -2.20
N SER A 142 -36.00 -7.04 -2.96
CA SER A 142 -36.38 -8.31 -3.62
C SER A 142 -35.23 -8.81 -4.53
N LEU A 143 -35.13 -10.12 -4.78
CA LEU A 143 -34.10 -10.72 -5.65
C LEU A 143 -33.96 -10.01 -7.02
N THR A 144 -35.07 -9.56 -7.60
CA THR A 144 -35.08 -8.77 -8.85
C THR A 144 -34.48 -7.37 -8.68
N THR A 145 -34.78 -6.72 -7.55
CA THR A 145 -34.18 -5.42 -7.19
C THR A 145 -32.70 -5.57 -6.86
N ASN A 146 -32.27 -6.67 -6.23
CA ASN A 146 -30.85 -6.93 -5.91
C ASN A 146 -30.00 -7.16 -7.16
N ILE A 147 -30.54 -7.85 -8.17
CA ILE A 147 -29.89 -8.03 -9.48
C ILE A 147 -29.68 -6.68 -10.20
N ILE A 148 -30.58 -5.71 -10.00
CA ILE A 148 -30.45 -4.37 -10.58
C ILE A 148 -29.56 -3.48 -9.70
N GLN A 149 -29.71 -3.59 -8.38
CA GLN A 149 -29.01 -2.78 -7.38
C GLN A 149 -27.51 -3.08 -7.36
N GLY A 150 -27.09 -4.33 -7.58
CA GLY A 150 -25.67 -4.69 -7.70
C GLY A 150 -24.95 -3.86 -8.76
N PRO A 151 -25.27 -3.99 -10.06
CA PRO A 151 -24.67 -3.17 -11.13
C PRO A 151 -24.87 -1.67 -10.93
N LEU A 152 -26.03 -1.25 -10.42
CA LEU A 152 -26.31 0.17 -10.19
C LEU A 152 -25.45 0.77 -9.07
N SER A 153 -25.15 0.01 -8.01
CA SER A 153 -24.27 0.44 -6.93
C SER A 153 -22.82 0.63 -7.42
N ILE A 154 -22.38 -0.21 -8.36
CA ILE A 154 -21.07 -0.09 -9.02
C ILE A 154 -21.02 1.17 -9.85
N ILE A 155 -21.99 1.31 -10.77
CA ILE A 155 -22.06 2.45 -11.67
C ILE A 155 -22.21 3.74 -10.87
N GLY A 156 -23.07 3.75 -9.86
CA GLY A 156 -23.30 4.88 -8.97
C GLY A 156 -22.06 5.26 -8.17
N GLY A 157 -21.40 4.29 -7.53
CA GLY A 157 -20.16 4.50 -6.78
C GLY A 157 -19.04 5.03 -7.67
N VAL A 158 -18.78 4.39 -8.81
CA VAL A 158 -17.75 4.83 -9.76
C VAL A 158 -18.09 6.19 -10.37
N ALA A 159 -19.34 6.44 -10.76
CA ALA A 159 -19.76 7.73 -11.33
C ALA A 159 -19.65 8.85 -10.30
N PHE A 160 -20.06 8.61 -9.05
CA PHE A 160 -19.93 9.57 -7.95
C PHE A 160 -18.45 9.85 -7.64
N GLY A 161 -17.63 8.81 -7.51
CA GLY A 161 -16.20 8.95 -7.30
C GLY A 161 -15.52 9.69 -8.44
N TYR A 162 -15.86 9.39 -9.70
CA TYR A 162 -15.36 10.10 -10.87
C TYR A 162 -15.74 11.58 -10.84
N PHE A 163 -17.01 11.89 -10.53
CA PHE A 163 -17.48 13.27 -10.41
C PHE A 163 -16.72 14.04 -9.32
N CYS A 164 -16.60 13.47 -8.13
CA CYS A 164 -15.84 14.08 -7.01
C CYS A 164 -14.36 14.25 -7.36
N GLY A 165 -13.73 13.25 -7.99
CA GLY A 165 -12.32 13.33 -8.41
C GLY A 165 -12.09 14.41 -9.44
N TYR A 166 -13.01 14.53 -10.40
CA TYR A 166 -12.97 15.60 -11.39
C TYR A 166 -13.20 16.98 -10.76
N LEU A 167 -14.07 17.09 -9.73
CA LEU A 167 -14.29 18.35 -9.02
C LEU A 167 -13.01 18.85 -8.32
N VAL A 168 -12.23 17.93 -7.74
CA VAL A 168 -10.97 18.22 -7.05
C VAL A 168 -9.84 18.68 -8.00
N LYS A 169 -10.07 18.62 -9.31
CA LYS A 169 -9.25 19.34 -10.29
C LYS A 169 -9.28 20.85 -10.08
N TYR A 170 -10.45 21.39 -9.72
CA TYR A 170 -10.72 22.84 -9.62
C TYR A 170 -10.56 23.37 -8.19
N ILE A 171 -10.77 22.52 -7.18
CA ILE A 171 -10.71 22.90 -5.76
C ILE A 171 -9.60 22.10 -5.09
N PRO A 172 -8.61 22.73 -4.43
CA PRO A 172 -8.32 24.18 -4.33
C PRO A 172 -7.65 24.75 -5.60
N GLU A 173 -7.63 26.09 -5.72
CA GLU A 173 -6.98 26.79 -6.83
C GLU A 173 -5.48 26.45 -6.90
N ARG A 174 -4.94 26.31 -8.12
CA ARG A 174 -3.57 25.79 -8.35
C ARG A 174 -2.46 26.56 -7.64
N ASN A 175 -2.70 27.82 -7.31
CA ASN A 175 -1.71 28.72 -6.71
C ASN A 175 -1.94 28.97 -5.21
N ASP A 176 -2.81 28.17 -4.57
CA ASP A 176 -3.05 28.26 -3.13
C ASP A 176 -1.84 27.75 -2.33
N SER A 177 -1.48 28.50 -1.28
CA SER A 177 -0.41 28.13 -0.35
C SER A 177 -0.72 26.84 0.44
N PHE A 178 -2.00 26.51 0.63
CA PHE A 178 -2.46 25.31 1.35
C PHE A 178 -3.01 24.22 0.41
N LEU A 179 -2.60 24.23 -0.86
CA LEU A 179 -3.10 23.31 -1.87
C LEU A 179 -2.98 21.83 -1.47
N VAL A 180 -1.83 21.42 -0.93
CA VAL A 180 -1.60 20.01 -0.51
C VAL A 180 -2.49 19.62 0.68
N PRO A 181 -2.48 20.34 1.83
CA PRO A 181 -3.37 20.03 2.95
C PRO A 181 -4.85 19.97 2.58
N ILE A 182 -5.33 20.91 1.75
CA ILE A 182 -6.73 20.94 1.34
C ILE A 182 -7.08 19.75 0.46
N ARG A 183 -6.23 19.37 -0.51
CA ARG A 183 -6.42 18.16 -1.33
C ARG A 183 -6.49 16.89 -0.50
N VAL A 184 -5.59 16.77 0.50
CA VAL A 184 -5.59 15.65 1.44
C VAL A 184 -6.88 15.62 2.27
N LEU A 185 -7.31 16.77 2.78
CA LEU A 185 -8.56 16.90 3.54
C LEU A 185 -9.78 16.54 2.69
N LEU A 186 -9.84 16.99 1.43
CA LEU A 186 -10.92 16.68 0.50
C LEU A 186 -11.00 15.18 0.21
N LEU A 187 -9.86 14.53 -0.02
CA LEU A 187 -9.82 13.08 -0.20
C LEU A 187 -10.29 12.34 1.05
N LEU A 188 -9.84 12.76 2.24
CA LEU A 188 -10.19 12.09 3.50
C LEU A 188 -11.67 12.27 3.85
N VAL A 189 -12.15 13.52 3.84
CA VAL A 189 -13.55 13.85 4.18
C VAL A 189 -14.50 13.33 3.12
N GLY A 190 -14.16 13.52 1.84
CA GLY A 190 -14.96 12.99 0.73
C GLY A 190 -15.00 11.47 0.74
N GLY A 191 -13.87 10.81 1.03
CA GLY A 191 -13.81 9.35 1.17
C GLY A 191 -14.65 8.82 2.34
N LEU A 192 -14.59 9.48 3.51
CA LEU A 192 -15.40 9.13 4.68
C LEU A 192 -16.89 9.35 4.38
N MET A 193 -17.24 10.46 3.74
CA MET A 193 -18.61 10.74 3.29
C MET A 193 -19.11 9.69 2.29
N SER A 194 -18.26 9.22 1.37
CA SER A 194 -18.62 8.14 0.45
C SER A 194 -18.91 6.83 1.19
N VAL A 195 -18.05 6.41 2.12
CA VAL A 195 -18.25 5.16 2.87
C VAL A 195 -19.49 5.26 3.76
N LEU A 196 -19.54 6.25 4.66
CA LEU A 196 -20.64 6.43 5.61
C LEU A 196 -21.96 6.77 4.90
N GLY A 197 -21.93 7.65 3.89
CA GLY A 197 -23.13 8.03 3.15
C GLY A 197 -23.71 6.88 2.31
N SER A 198 -22.86 6.04 1.71
CA SER A 198 -23.35 4.86 0.97
C SER A 198 -24.03 3.84 1.89
N GLU A 199 -23.57 3.75 3.14
CA GLU A 199 -24.14 2.89 4.16
C GLU A 199 -25.54 3.37 4.58
N GLU A 200 -25.71 4.68 4.81
CA GLU A 200 -27.00 5.29 5.13
C GLU A 200 -28.02 5.18 3.98
N ILE A 201 -27.55 5.19 2.73
CA ILE A 201 -28.39 5.01 1.52
C ILE A 201 -28.74 3.52 1.30
N GLY A 202 -28.14 2.59 2.06
CA GLY A 202 -28.33 1.14 1.88
C GLY A 202 -27.61 0.58 0.65
N TRP A 203 -26.60 1.28 0.14
CA TRP A 203 -25.76 0.90 -1.00
C TRP A 203 -24.30 0.70 -0.52
N GLY A 204 -24.11 -0.12 0.51
CA GLY A 204 -22.81 -0.24 1.22
C GLY A 204 -21.60 -0.56 0.33
N GLY A 205 -21.80 -1.20 -0.84
CA GLY A 205 -20.71 -1.44 -1.80
C GLY A 205 -20.31 -0.24 -2.65
N ALA A 206 -21.19 0.76 -2.82
CA ALA A 206 -20.93 1.94 -3.64
C ALA A 206 -19.88 2.87 -3.00
N GLY A 207 -19.84 2.95 -1.67
CA GLY A 207 -18.91 3.81 -0.93
C GLY A 207 -17.46 3.47 -1.17
N PRO A 208 -17.01 2.23 -0.90
CA PRO A 208 -15.63 1.81 -1.17
C PRO A 208 -15.19 2.02 -2.62
N LEU A 209 -16.06 1.70 -3.59
CA LEU A 209 -15.81 1.94 -5.01
C LEU A 209 -15.68 3.43 -5.34
N ALA A 210 -16.53 4.27 -4.74
CA ALA A 210 -16.45 5.71 -4.88
C ALA A 210 -15.13 6.26 -4.33
N VAL A 211 -14.61 5.76 -3.20
CA VAL A 211 -13.32 6.20 -2.65
C VAL A 211 -12.16 5.90 -3.60
N ILE A 212 -12.11 4.68 -4.14
CA ILE A 212 -11.05 4.29 -5.08
C ILE A 212 -11.13 5.13 -6.36
N ALA A 213 -12.32 5.24 -6.95
CA ALA A 213 -12.54 6.02 -8.17
C ALA A 213 -12.22 7.51 -7.95
N PHE A 214 -12.61 8.06 -6.80
CA PHE A 214 -12.31 9.43 -6.39
C PHE A 214 -10.81 9.67 -6.33
N ALA A 215 -10.09 8.83 -5.60
CA ALA A 215 -8.64 8.96 -5.43
C ALA A 215 -7.88 8.78 -6.76
N TYR A 216 -8.25 7.79 -7.57
CA TYR A 216 -7.63 7.55 -8.87
C TYR A 216 -7.82 8.73 -9.83
N VAL A 217 -9.04 9.24 -9.96
CA VAL A 217 -9.33 10.37 -10.85
C VAL A 217 -8.64 11.64 -10.34
N ALA A 218 -8.65 11.90 -9.04
CA ALA A 218 -7.91 13.02 -8.46
C ALA A 218 -6.41 12.93 -8.76
N CYS A 219 -5.79 11.75 -8.56
CA CYS A 219 -4.38 11.54 -8.87
C CYS A 219 -4.07 11.78 -10.35
N LYS A 220 -4.88 11.22 -11.25
CA LYS A 220 -4.74 11.43 -12.69
C LYS A 220 -4.79 12.91 -13.07
N GLU A 221 -5.80 13.64 -12.58
CA GLU A 221 -5.96 15.07 -12.89
C GLU A 221 -4.81 15.91 -12.30
N TRP A 222 -4.25 15.55 -11.15
CA TRP A 222 -3.10 16.24 -10.58
C TRP A 222 -1.80 15.95 -11.33
N VAL A 223 -1.59 14.73 -11.79
CA VAL A 223 -0.46 14.38 -12.66
C VAL A 223 -0.54 15.16 -13.98
N GLU A 224 -1.73 15.29 -14.57
CA GLU A 224 -1.94 16.14 -15.75
C GLU A 224 -1.68 17.64 -15.47
N GLN A 225 -1.73 18.08 -14.20
CA GLN A 225 -1.37 19.43 -13.77
C GLN A 225 0.13 19.62 -13.51
N GLY A 226 0.95 18.57 -13.67
CA GLY A 226 2.39 18.62 -13.48
C GLY A 226 2.87 18.10 -12.12
N TRP A 227 2.01 17.44 -11.33
CA TRP A 227 2.48 16.68 -10.17
C TRP A 227 3.24 15.44 -10.63
N ASP A 228 4.33 15.12 -9.94
CA ASP A 228 4.95 13.82 -10.09
C ASP A 228 4.04 12.76 -9.45
N LEU A 229 3.94 11.62 -10.10
CA LEU A 229 3.21 10.47 -9.57
C LEU A 229 4.00 9.83 -8.41
N GLU A 230 5.32 9.76 -8.54
CA GLU A 230 6.19 9.07 -7.56
C GLU A 230 6.31 9.89 -6.26
N ASP A 231 6.39 11.21 -6.39
CA ASP A 231 6.51 12.19 -5.30
C ASP A 231 5.21 12.99 -5.06
N ASN A 232 4.04 12.35 -5.24
CA ASN A 232 2.75 12.98 -4.96
C ASN A 232 2.58 13.26 -3.45
N PRO A 233 2.51 14.54 -3.01
CA PRO A 233 2.42 14.88 -1.58
C PRO A 233 1.16 14.33 -0.88
N ALA A 234 0.05 14.19 -1.62
CA ALA A 234 -1.16 13.61 -1.07
C ALA A 234 -0.98 12.11 -0.79
N ALA A 235 -0.30 11.40 -1.69
CA ALA A 235 -0.03 9.98 -1.51
C ALA A 235 0.94 9.72 -0.34
N THR A 236 1.89 10.63 -0.10
CA THR A 236 2.74 10.63 1.10
C THR A 236 1.94 10.87 2.38
N ALA A 237 1.01 11.83 2.38
CA ALA A 237 0.17 12.11 3.55
C ALA A 237 -0.70 10.90 3.94
N PHE A 238 -1.31 10.21 2.96
CA PHE A 238 -2.07 8.99 3.23
C PHE A 238 -1.21 7.81 3.70
N GLU A 239 0.07 7.74 3.32
CA GLU A 239 1.01 6.79 3.92
C GLU A 239 1.30 7.13 5.38
N ILE A 240 1.44 8.41 5.73
CA ILE A 240 1.61 8.84 7.13
C ILE A 240 0.37 8.49 7.96
N PHE A 241 -0.83 8.76 7.45
CA PHE A 241 -2.06 8.35 8.13
C PHE A 241 -2.12 6.83 8.28
N TRP A 242 -1.78 6.09 7.23
CA TRP A 242 -1.73 4.64 7.28
C TRP A 242 -0.74 4.12 8.33
N MET A 243 0.45 4.72 8.49
CA MET A 243 1.41 4.33 9.54
C MET A 243 0.82 4.40 10.95
N PHE A 244 -0.13 5.31 11.19
CA PHE A 244 -0.84 5.41 12.46
C PHE A 244 -2.02 4.44 12.57
N PHE A 245 -2.83 4.32 11.52
CA PHE A 245 -4.03 3.48 11.53
C PHE A 245 -3.75 1.98 11.33
N GLU A 246 -2.64 1.61 10.70
CA GLU A 246 -2.26 0.21 10.45
C GLU A 246 -2.07 -0.57 11.76
N PRO A 247 -1.23 -0.14 12.73
CA PRO A 247 -1.12 -0.84 14.01
C PRO A 247 -2.45 -0.90 14.77
N MET A 248 -3.26 0.16 14.68
CA MET A 248 -4.56 0.23 15.33
C MET A 248 -5.53 -0.80 14.74
N LEU A 249 -5.58 -0.92 13.42
CA LEU A 249 -6.41 -1.89 12.70
C LEU A 249 -6.01 -3.32 13.07
N PHE A 250 -4.73 -3.66 13.00
CA PHE A 250 -4.26 -4.99 13.38
C PHE A 250 -4.49 -5.31 14.86
N ALA A 251 -4.35 -4.33 15.76
CA ALA A 251 -4.65 -4.51 17.17
C ALA A 251 -6.13 -4.79 17.41
N VAL A 252 -7.03 -4.02 16.78
CA VAL A 252 -8.48 -4.21 16.88
C VAL A 252 -8.92 -5.54 16.28
N THR A 253 -8.40 -5.91 15.11
CA THR A 253 -8.69 -7.20 14.47
C THR A 253 -8.17 -8.37 15.31
N GLY A 254 -6.96 -8.29 15.85
CA GLY A 254 -6.40 -9.32 16.72
C GLY A 254 -7.14 -9.45 18.07
N ALA A 255 -7.65 -8.34 18.61
CA ALA A 255 -8.43 -8.32 19.84
C ALA A 255 -9.80 -9.03 19.72
N GLN A 256 -10.34 -9.16 18.51
CA GLN A 256 -11.57 -9.91 18.29
C GLN A 256 -11.39 -11.43 18.31
N VAL A 257 -10.16 -11.92 18.10
CA VAL A 257 -9.86 -13.35 18.02
C VAL A 257 -9.89 -13.98 19.40
N VAL A 258 -10.86 -14.87 19.60
CA VAL A 258 -10.92 -15.75 20.77
C VAL A 258 -10.48 -17.15 20.34
N ILE A 259 -9.24 -17.53 20.67
CA ILE A 259 -8.63 -18.82 20.33
C ILE A 259 -9.44 -19.98 20.92
N ALA A 260 -10.06 -19.79 22.09
CA ALA A 260 -10.89 -20.81 22.72
C ALA A 260 -12.14 -21.17 21.89
N ASP A 261 -12.64 -20.23 21.09
CA ASP A 261 -13.84 -20.41 20.27
C ASP A 261 -13.49 -20.98 18.87
N LEU A 262 -12.20 -21.09 18.53
CA LEU A 262 -11.76 -21.65 17.26
C LEU A 262 -11.85 -23.18 17.28
N ALA A 263 -12.85 -23.73 16.60
CA ALA A 263 -12.96 -25.17 16.40
C ALA A 263 -11.69 -25.74 15.73
N PRO A 264 -11.03 -26.76 16.31
CA PRO A 264 -9.78 -27.32 15.76
C PRO A 264 -9.90 -27.78 14.30
N HIS A 265 -11.07 -28.30 13.92
CA HIS A 265 -11.38 -28.69 12.55
C HIS A 265 -11.31 -27.50 11.58
N LEU A 266 -11.90 -26.36 11.94
CA LEU A 266 -11.88 -25.15 11.12
C LEU A 266 -10.45 -24.64 10.90
N VAL A 267 -9.62 -24.66 11.95
CA VAL A 267 -8.21 -24.27 11.86
C VAL A 267 -7.44 -25.19 10.91
N LEU A 268 -7.62 -26.51 11.03
CA LEU A 268 -6.93 -27.48 10.18
C LEU A 268 -7.32 -27.33 8.71
N VAL A 269 -8.63 -27.26 8.43
CA VAL A 269 -9.13 -27.08 7.06
C VAL A 269 -8.70 -25.73 6.50
N GLY A 270 -8.79 -24.66 7.30
CA GLY A 270 -8.36 -23.32 6.91
C GLY A 270 -6.87 -23.21 6.58
N CYS A 271 -6.02 -23.89 7.36
CA CYS A 271 -4.59 -24.04 7.05
C CYS A 271 -4.40 -24.74 5.70
N GLY A 272 -5.13 -25.83 5.47
CA GLY A 272 -5.08 -26.59 4.21
C GLY A 272 -5.48 -25.74 3.00
N ILE A 273 -6.58 -24.98 3.10
CA ILE A 273 -7.03 -24.05 2.06
C ILE A 273 -5.94 -22.99 1.80
N THR A 274 -5.38 -22.42 2.87
CA THR A 274 -4.37 -21.35 2.78
C THR A 274 -3.12 -21.82 2.05
N VAL A 275 -2.57 -22.98 2.45
CA VAL A 275 -1.37 -23.54 1.82
C VAL A 275 -1.65 -23.90 0.36
N THR A 276 -2.80 -24.51 0.06
CA THR A 276 -3.17 -24.91 -1.30
C THR A 276 -3.28 -23.70 -2.23
N CYS A 277 -3.99 -22.65 -1.80
CA CYS A 277 -4.15 -21.43 -2.58
C CYS A 277 -2.81 -20.76 -2.88
N ILE A 278 -1.94 -20.67 -1.88
CA ILE A 278 -0.60 -20.07 -2.01
C ILE A 278 0.28 -20.82 -3.02
N VAL A 279 0.34 -22.15 -2.89
CA VAL A 279 1.18 -22.98 -3.76
C VAL A 279 0.71 -22.87 -5.20
N LEU A 280 -0.61 -23.02 -5.43
CA LEU A 280 -1.17 -22.96 -6.77
C LEU A 280 -1.06 -21.55 -7.38
N ARG A 281 -1.26 -20.50 -6.57
CA ARG A 281 -1.03 -19.11 -6.99
C ARG A 281 0.42 -18.85 -7.38
N ALA A 282 1.39 -19.34 -6.61
CA ALA A 282 2.81 -19.16 -6.91
C ALA A 282 3.21 -19.87 -8.22
N VAL A 283 2.67 -21.08 -8.46
CA VAL A 283 2.86 -21.83 -9.70
C VAL A 283 2.23 -21.07 -10.87
N LEU A 284 0.96 -20.68 -10.75
CA LEU A 284 0.24 -19.97 -11.80
C LEU A 284 0.91 -18.63 -12.14
N THR A 285 1.33 -17.88 -11.13
CA THR A 285 2.09 -16.63 -11.32
C THR A 285 3.36 -16.86 -12.13
N SER A 286 4.13 -17.90 -11.77
CA SER A 286 5.35 -18.26 -12.47
C SER A 286 5.09 -18.64 -13.94
N CYS A 287 3.97 -19.32 -14.22
CA CYS A 287 3.49 -19.65 -15.56
C CYS A 287 2.97 -18.43 -16.33
N CYS A 288 2.25 -17.51 -15.69
CA CYS A 288 1.71 -16.30 -16.33
C CYS A 288 2.83 -15.35 -16.79
N ALA A 289 3.97 -15.36 -16.08
CA ALA A 289 5.18 -14.61 -16.41
C ALA A 289 5.99 -15.18 -17.61
N VAL A 290 5.46 -16.16 -18.37
CA VAL A 290 6.18 -16.84 -19.48
C VAL A 290 6.58 -15.92 -20.65
N ARG A 291 6.09 -14.69 -20.74
CA ARG A 291 6.52 -13.69 -21.75
C ARG A 291 7.15 -12.42 -21.15
N SER A 292 7.47 -12.45 -19.87
CA SER A 292 8.15 -11.36 -19.19
C SER A 292 9.66 -11.46 -19.44
N ASN A 293 10.39 -10.34 -19.34
CA ASN A 293 11.86 -10.27 -19.44
C ASN A 293 12.59 -10.93 -18.22
N LEU A 294 11.91 -11.86 -17.54
CA LEU A 294 12.34 -12.48 -16.29
C LEU A 294 12.89 -13.89 -16.55
N ASN A 295 13.93 -14.27 -15.82
CA ASN A 295 14.49 -15.62 -15.81
C ASN A 295 13.57 -16.56 -15.02
N MET A 296 13.67 -17.88 -15.22
CA MET A 296 12.82 -18.84 -14.48
C MET A 296 12.97 -18.70 -12.96
N ARG A 297 14.18 -18.42 -12.47
CA ARG A 297 14.45 -18.13 -11.06
C ARG A 297 13.72 -16.88 -10.56
N GLU A 298 13.73 -15.82 -11.36
CA GLU A 298 13.06 -14.55 -11.02
C GLU A 298 11.53 -14.69 -11.05
N LYS A 299 10.99 -15.52 -11.95
CA LYS A 299 9.54 -15.84 -12.00
C LYS A 299 9.07 -16.53 -10.73
N ILE A 300 9.84 -17.52 -10.26
CA ILE A 300 9.57 -18.21 -8.99
C ILE A 300 9.63 -17.23 -7.83
N PHE A 301 10.64 -16.35 -7.79
CA PHE A 301 10.72 -15.31 -6.77
C PHE A 301 9.48 -14.41 -6.75
N VAL A 302 9.01 -13.95 -7.92
CA VAL A 302 7.81 -13.11 -8.01
C VAL A 302 6.57 -13.85 -7.49
N GLY A 303 6.39 -15.12 -7.87
CA GLY A 303 5.29 -15.94 -7.37
C GLY A 303 5.32 -16.14 -5.85
N LEU A 304 6.51 -16.30 -5.27
CA LEU A 304 6.69 -16.43 -3.82
C LEU A 304 6.55 -15.11 -3.07
N ALA A 305 6.92 -13.98 -3.68
CA ALA A 305 6.79 -12.67 -3.07
C ALA A 305 5.33 -12.26 -2.86
N TRP A 306 4.42 -12.68 -3.74
CA TRP A 306 2.98 -12.42 -3.62
C TRP A 306 2.21 -13.41 -2.74
N MET A 307 2.91 -14.16 -1.90
CA MET A 307 2.28 -15.08 -0.94
C MET A 307 1.65 -14.37 0.26
N ALA A 308 2.20 -13.21 0.65
CA ALA A 308 1.87 -12.55 1.90
C ALA A 308 0.44 -11.96 1.89
N LYS A 309 -0.37 -12.33 2.90
CA LYS A 309 -1.72 -11.83 3.15
C LYS A 309 -1.74 -11.13 4.50
N ALA A 310 -2.35 -9.95 4.60
CA ALA A 310 -2.41 -9.19 5.86
C ALA A 310 -3.50 -8.10 5.85
N THR A 311 -3.25 -7.02 5.12
CA THR A 311 -3.94 -5.72 5.28
C THR A 311 -5.40 -5.75 4.84
N VAL A 312 -5.70 -6.23 3.64
CA VAL A 312 -7.07 -6.31 3.12
C VAL A 312 -7.91 -7.29 3.93
N GLN A 313 -7.31 -8.41 4.34
CA GLN A 313 -7.94 -9.40 5.21
C GLN A 313 -8.30 -8.81 6.58
N ALA A 314 -7.39 -8.05 7.19
CA ALA A 314 -7.64 -7.40 8.47
C ALA A 314 -8.69 -6.27 8.39
N ALA A 315 -8.75 -5.57 7.26
CA ALA A 315 -9.65 -4.45 7.04
C ALA A 315 -11.08 -4.88 6.69
N LEU A 316 -11.24 -5.80 5.74
CA LEU A 316 -12.53 -6.15 5.16
C LEU A 316 -13.26 -7.27 5.90
N ALA A 317 -12.54 -8.25 6.46
CA ALA A 317 -13.19 -9.39 7.12
C ALA A 317 -14.17 -8.96 8.24
N PRO A 318 -13.82 -7.99 9.11
CA PRO A 318 -14.73 -7.56 10.16
C PRO A 318 -15.91 -6.72 9.67
N VAL A 319 -15.85 -6.17 8.45
CA VAL A 319 -16.96 -5.39 7.86
C VAL A 319 -18.19 -6.28 7.67
N ALA A 320 -18.00 -7.56 7.32
CA ALA A 320 -19.11 -8.50 7.18
C ALA A 320 -19.88 -8.70 8.50
N LEU A 321 -19.17 -8.78 9.64
CA LEU A 321 -19.81 -8.84 10.97
C LEU A 321 -20.53 -7.53 11.32
N ASP A 322 -19.94 -6.39 10.99
CA ASP A 322 -20.55 -5.09 11.25
C ASP A 322 -21.87 -4.94 10.47
N GLU A 323 -21.97 -5.46 9.24
CA GLU A 323 -23.20 -5.48 8.46
C GLU A 323 -24.28 -6.39 9.07
N ILE A 324 -23.93 -7.62 9.46
CA ILE A 324 -24.87 -8.53 10.14
C ILE A 324 -25.39 -7.92 11.45
N SER A 325 -24.53 -7.21 12.19
CA SER A 325 -24.92 -6.62 13.48
C SER A 325 -26.00 -5.55 13.37
N LYS A 326 -26.20 -4.97 12.18
CA LYS A 326 -27.24 -3.98 11.90
C LYS A 326 -28.54 -4.61 11.37
N MET A 327 -28.47 -5.86 10.90
CA MET A 327 -29.64 -6.55 10.38
C MET A 327 -30.62 -6.84 11.50
N THR A 328 -31.90 -6.58 11.22
CA THR A 328 -33.01 -6.92 12.11
C THR A 328 -33.80 -8.03 11.43
N GLY A 329 -33.97 -9.17 12.09
CA GLY A 329 -34.58 -10.35 11.50
C GLY A 329 -34.75 -11.47 12.52
N ASP A 330 -35.07 -12.66 12.03
CA ASP A 330 -35.19 -13.86 12.85
C ASP A 330 -33.87 -14.20 13.55
N ASP A 331 -33.91 -14.46 14.86
CA ASP A 331 -32.73 -14.69 15.70
C ASP A 331 -31.95 -15.94 15.25
N GLU A 332 -32.65 -16.97 14.75
CA GLU A 332 -32.03 -18.21 14.28
C GLU A 332 -31.25 -17.99 12.97
N TYR A 333 -31.85 -17.29 12.01
CA TYR A 333 -31.19 -16.90 10.77
C TYR A 333 -29.98 -15.98 11.02
N LEU A 334 -30.12 -15.02 11.93
CA LEU A 334 -29.04 -14.10 12.27
C LEU A 334 -27.88 -14.83 12.97
N ALA A 335 -28.17 -15.83 13.80
CA ALA A 335 -27.14 -16.68 14.40
C ALA A 335 -26.37 -17.49 13.36
N GLU A 336 -27.05 -18.00 12.32
CA GLU A 336 -26.41 -18.71 11.20
C GLU A 336 -25.48 -17.77 10.41
N LEU A 337 -25.93 -16.56 10.08
CA LEU A 337 -25.10 -15.56 9.39
C LEU A 337 -23.88 -15.15 10.21
N ARG A 338 -24.02 -15.00 11.53
CA ARG A 338 -22.90 -14.72 12.42
C ARG A 338 -21.86 -15.84 12.38
N ASN A 339 -22.30 -17.10 12.36
CA ASN A 339 -21.40 -18.25 12.23
C ASN A 339 -20.59 -18.18 10.91
N TYR A 340 -21.25 -17.87 9.78
CA TYR A 340 -20.54 -17.70 8.51
C TYR A 340 -19.51 -16.57 8.53
N ALA A 341 -19.83 -15.44 9.17
CA ALA A 341 -18.89 -14.34 9.34
C ALA A 341 -17.72 -14.69 10.28
N ASP A 342 -17.97 -15.44 11.35
CA ASP A 342 -16.93 -15.93 12.26
C ASP A 342 -15.99 -16.90 11.54
N ILE A 343 -16.51 -17.80 10.70
CA ILE A 343 -15.71 -18.65 9.81
C ILE A 343 -14.85 -17.79 8.88
N LEU A 344 -15.46 -16.82 8.18
CA LEU A 344 -14.78 -15.93 7.25
C LEU A 344 -13.61 -15.19 7.93
N ILE A 345 -13.87 -14.59 9.10
CA ILE A 345 -12.87 -13.86 9.89
C ILE A 345 -11.77 -14.80 10.37
N THR A 346 -12.13 -15.99 10.85
CA THR A 346 -11.16 -16.99 11.31
C THR A 346 -10.20 -17.39 10.19
N ILE A 347 -10.71 -17.68 8.98
CA ILE A 347 -9.88 -18.00 7.81
C ILE A 347 -8.98 -16.82 7.43
N CYS A 348 -9.53 -15.61 7.40
CA CYS A 348 -8.77 -14.40 7.12
C CYS A 348 -7.61 -14.26 8.11
N ILE A 349 -7.88 -14.33 9.41
CA ILE A 349 -6.88 -14.15 10.46
C ILE A 349 -5.82 -15.26 10.45
N LEU A 350 -6.23 -16.50 10.22
CA LEU A 350 -5.31 -17.62 10.05
C LEU A 350 -4.35 -17.38 8.87
N SER A 351 -4.87 -16.85 7.76
CA SER A 351 -4.04 -16.46 6.63
C SER A 351 -3.03 -15.36 6.99
N ILE A 352 -3.43 -14.36 7.80
CA ILE A 352 -2.52 -13.29 8.23
C ILE A 352 -1.38 -13.86 9.08
N VAL A 353 -1.73 -14.64 10.11
CA VAL A 353 -0.78 -15.19 11.09
C VAL A 353 0.24 -16.11 10.42
N ILE A 354 -0.18 -16.90 9.43
CA ILE A 354 0.71 -17.84 8.74
C ILE A 354 1.54 -17.12 7.68
N THR A 355 0.91 -16.30 6.83
CA THR A 355 1.51 -15.91 5.55
C THR A 355 2.32 -14.61 5.63
N ALA A 356 1.99 -13.70 6.55
CA ALA A 356 2.77 -12.48 6.74
C ALA A 356 4.21 -12.76 7.19
N PRO A 357 4.46 -13.51 8.30
CA PRO A 357 5.83 -13.83 8.71
C PRO A 357 6.52 -14.76 7.70
N LEU A 358 5.82 -15.77 7.18
CA LEU A 358 6.39 -16.69 6.21
C LEU A 358 6.77 -15.99 4.90
N GLY A 359 5.95 -15.06 4.42
CA GLY A 359 6.22 -14.24 3.25
C GLY A 359 7.47 -13.38 3.43
N ALA A 360 7.62 -12.71 4.56
CA ALA A 360 8.81 -11.93 4.87
C ALA A 360 10.09 -12.80 4.91
N ILE A 361 10.02 -13.98 5.54
CA ILE A 361 11.13 -14.95 5.59
C ILE A 361 11.49 -15.44 4.18
N VAL A 362 10.48 -15.85 3.41
CA VAL A 362 10.66 -16.36 2.05
C VAL A 362 11.30 -15.29 1.18
N ILE A 363 10.79 -14.05 1.14
CA ILE A 363 11.38 -12.96 0.34
C ILE A 363 12.84 -12.72 0.76
N THR A 364 13.12 -12.70 2.06
CA THR A 364 14.47 -12.45 2.60
C THR A 364 15.48 -13.52 2.17
N ILE A 365 15.08 -14.79 2.22
CA ILE A 365 15.98 -15.92 1.90
C ILE A 365 16.09 -16.13 0.39
N THR A 366 14.98 -16.00 -0.33
CA THR A 366 14.92 -16.26 -1.77
C THR A 366 15.46 -15.10 -2.58
N GLY A 367 15.33 -13.86 -2.12
CA GLY A 367 15.81 -12.67 -2.81
C GLY A 367 17.28 -12.78 -3.25
N PRO A 368 18.23 -12.97 -2.33
CA PRO A 368 19.66 -13.07 -2.69
C PRO A 368 20.01 -14.30 -3.54
N ARG A 369 19.19 -15.35 -3.53
CA ARG A 369 19.43 -16.62 -4.24
C ARG A 369 18.85 -16.66 -5.64
N LEU A 370 17.69 -16.03 -5.85
CA LEU A 370 16.93 -16.10 -7.10
C LEU A 370 17.01 -14.81 -7.92
N LEU A 371 17.31 -13.66 -7.30
CA LEU A 371 17.45 -12.38 -8.00
C LEU A 371 18.88 -12.12 -8.48
N SER A 372 18.97 -11.50 -9.65
CA SER A 372 20.23 -11.01 -10.20
C SER A 372 20.71 -9.78 -9.41
N LYS A 373 22.00 -9.75 -9.01
CA LYS A 373 22.62 -8.60 -8.33
C LYS A 373 23.23 -7.65 -9.36
N THR A 374 22.94 -6.36 -9.24
CA THR A 374 23.57 -5.30 -10.04
C THR A 374 24.85 -4.81 -9.36
N SER A 375 25.90 -4.54 -10.13
CA SER A 375 27.22 -4.15 -9.61
C SER A 375 27.35 -2.67 -9.24
N LYS A 376 26.39 -1.82 -9.65
CA LYS A 376 26.29 -0.40 -9.30
C LYS A 376 24.86 -0.12 -8.82
N PRO A 377 24.59 -0.01 -7.51
CA PRO A 377 23.26 0.37 -7.05
C PRO A 377 22.91 1.75 -7.67
N PRO A 378 21.74 1.93 -8.29
CA PRO A 378 21.34 3.26 -8.72
C PRO A 378 21.23 4.16 -7.49
N VAL A 379 21.74 5.39 -7.60
CA VAL A 379 21.51 6.44 -6.60
C VAL A 379 20.01 6.71 -6.58
N LEU A 380 19.38 6.52 -5.41
CA LEU A 380 17.95 6.67 -5.22
C LEU A 380 17.59 8.16 -5.10
N GLU A 381 17.39 8.85 -6.22
CA GLU A 381 16.64 10.10 -6.25
C GLU A 381 15.14 9.78 -6.38
N GLY A 382 14.29 10.28 -5.47
CA GLY A 382 12.85 10.44 -5.70
C GLY A 382 11.87 9.34 -5.29
N TRP A 383 12.15 8.43 -4.34
CA TRP A 383 11.09 7.49 -3.87
C TRP A 383 11.06 7.31 -2.36
N ARG A 384 9.90 7.66 -1.76
CA ARG A 384 9.45 7.49 -0.36
C ARG A 384 10.52 6.94 0.59
N ARG A 385 11.20 7.86 1.28
CA ARG A 385 11.98 7.59 2.49
C ARG A 385 11.03 7.23 3.65
N SER A 386 10.35 6.07 3.59
CA SER A 386 9.69 5.48 4.77
C SER A 386 10.60 4.43 5.45
N HIS A 387 11.92 4.63 5.38
CA HIS A 387 12.84 3.91 6.23
C HIS A 387 12.62 4.40 7.66
N ARG A 388 12.15 3.52 8.55
CA ARG A 388 12.38 3.69 9.98
C ARG A 388 13.86 3.38 10.18
N PRO A 389 14.75 4.36 10.46
CA PRO A 389 16.13 4.03 10.79
C PRO A 389 16.09 3.08 12.00
N SER A 390 16.67 1.89 11.86
CA SER A 390 16.85 1.02 13.01
C SER A 390 17.89 1.69 13.92
N ILE A 391 17.86 1.42 15.23
CA ILE A 391 18.86 1.95 16.18
C ILE A 391 20.30 1.62 15.72
N ARG A 392 20.49 0.54 14.96
CA ARG A 392 21.78 0.18 14.37
C ARG A 392 22.16 1.05 13.17
N ASP A 393 21.19 1.50 12.39
CA ASP A 393 21.45 2.41 11.27
C ASP A 393 21.84 3.80 11.78
N ILE A 394 21.28 4.25 12.92
CA ILE A 394 21.69 5.49 13.58
C ILE A 394 23.17 5.42 14.01
N SER A 395 23.58 4.31 14.63
CA SER A 395 24.99 4.15 15.05
C SER A 395 25.97 4.01 13.87
N ILE A 396 25.54 3.41 12.76
CA ILE A 396 26.38 3.28 11.56
C ILE A 396 26.49 4.62 10.84
N ILE A 397 25.42 5.41 10.77
CA ILE A 397 25.45 6.77 10.21
C ILE A 397 26.36 7.67 11.05
N ASP A 398 26.31 7.57 12.39
CA ASP A 398 27.23 8.32 13.26
C ASP A 398 28.69 7.86 13.09
N GLU A 399 28.95 6.56 12.89
CA GLU A 399 30.31 6.04 12.62
C GLU A 399 30.82 6.44 11.23
N GLU A 400 29.98 6.43 10.19
CA GLU A 400 30.35 6.86 8.84
C GLU A 400 30.55 8.40 8.77
N GLU A 401 29.68 9.20 9.40
CA GLU A 401 29.88 10.65 9.48
C GLU A 401 31.10 11.04 10.32
N MET A 402 31.41 10.30 11.41
CA MET A 402 32.65 10.51 12.15
C MET A 402 33.88 10.12 11.32
N ALA A 403 33.83 8.98 10.62
CA ALA A 403 34.93 8.55 9.76
C ALA A 403 35.17 9.49 8.58
N GLU A 404 34.11 10.07 7.98
CA GLU A 404 34.24 11.09 6.94
C GLU A 404 34.83 12.40 7.49
N ARG A 405 34.39 12.87 8.67
CA ARG A 405 34.99 14.05 9.32
C ARG A 405 36.45 13.83 9.70
N ASP A 406 36.80 12.65 10.17
CA ASP A 406 38.18 12.29 10.51
C ASP A 406 39.05 12.20 9.24
N ALA A 407 38.53 11.64 8.15
CA ALA A 407 39.21 11.60 6.85
C ALA A 407 39.38 12.99 6.23
N GLU A 408 38.39 13.88 6.35
CA GLU A 408 38.48 15.28 5.92
C GLU A 408 39.53 16.04 6.75
N ALA A 409 39.56 15.85 8.08
CA ALA A 409 40.57 16.44 8.96
C ALA A 409 41.99 15.95 8.66
N GLU A 410 42.16 14.66 8.34
CA GLU A 410 43.46 14.12 7.91
C GLU A 410 43.89 14.72 6.57
N THR A 411 42.96 14.94 5.63
CA THR A 411 43.26 15.52 4.31
C THR A 411 43.64 17.00 4.40
N GLU A 412 43.03 17.77 5.31
CA GLU A 412 43.41 19.16 5.60
C GLU A 412 44.77 19.27 6.31
N SER A 413 45.11 18.32 7.19
CA SER A 413 46.43 18.29 7.85
C SER A 413 47.57 17.90 6.89
N THR A 414 47.29 17.03 5.91
CA THR A 414 48.29 16.55 4.95
C THR A 414 48.62 17.60 3.89
N SER A 415 47.65 18.45 3.54
CA SER A 415 47.82 19.53 2.55
C SER A 415 48.64 20.72 3.07
N GLN A 416 48.83 20.87 4.38
CA GLN A 416 49.74 21.88 4.96
C GLN A 416 51.21 21.44 5.05
N THR A 417 51.53 20.16 4.80
CA THR A 417 52.87 19.60 5.10
C THR A 417 53.72 19.28 3.86
N GLN A 418 53.26 19.58 2.63
CA GLN A 418 54.04 19.31 1.42
C GLN A 418 54.29 20.57 0.58
N THR A 419 55.40 21.26 0.86
CA THR A 419 56.10 22.11 -0.12
C THR A 419 57.55 21.65 -0.22
N PRO A 420 57.99 21.01 -1.33
CA PRO A 420 59.40 20.73 -1.55
C PRO A 420 60.10 21.90 -2.23
N SER A 421 61.22 22.30 -1.64
CA SER A 421 62.22 23.23 -2.14
C SER A 421 62.88 22.77 -3.45
N THR A 422 63.05 23.68 -4.42
CA THR A 422 63.90 23.49 -5.62
C THR A 422 64.96 24.61 -5.73
N PRO A 423 66.18 24.31 -6.23
CA PRO A 423 67.35 25.16 -6.07
C PRO A 423 67.51 26.26 -7.14
N GLN A 424 68.24 27.31 -6.75
CA GLN A 424 68.54 28.54 -7.49
C GLN A 424 69.29 28.34 -8.82
N VAL A 425 68.84 29.05 -9.87
CA VAL A 425 69.71 29.61 -10.93
C VAL A 425 69.14 30.97 -11.37
N SER A 426 69.94 32.04 -11.28
CA SER A 426 69.65 33.39 -11.79
C SER A 426 70.12 33.54 -13.25
N PRO A 427 69.55 34.44 -14.08
CA PRO A 427 70.11 35.81 -14.14
C PRO A 427 69.13 36.97 -14.47
N ILE A 428 69.41 38.11 -13.83
CA ILE A 428 69.49 39.50 -14.35
C ILE A 428 68.20 40.22 -14.85
N LEU A 429 67.86 41.29 -14.11
CA LEU A 429 66.87 42.36 -14.33
C LEU A 429 67.20 43.29 -15.52
N PRO A 430 66.21 44.07 -16.00
CA PRO A 430 66.19 45.49 -15.59
C PRO A 430 64.82 46.00 -15.10
N VAL A 431 64.86 47.21 -14.55
CA VAL A 431 64.04 47.79 -13.49
C VAL A 431 63.40 49.10 -13.99
N ILE A 432 62.08 49.28 -13.72
CA ILE A 432 61.31 50.54 -13.44
C ILE A 432 60.91 51.46 -14.63
N PRO A 433 59.82 52.32 -14.56
CA PRO A 433 58.97 52.73 -13.42
C PRO A 433 57.43 52.69 -13.55
N ASN A 434 56.83 52.76 -12.35
CA ASN A 434 55.46 53.14 -11.96
C ASN A 434 54.82 54.37 -12.63
N ALA A 435 53.48 54.38 -12.70
CA ALA A 435 52.66 55.58 -12.49
C ALA A 435 51.23 55.26 -11.97
N ASN A 436 50.94 55.77 -10.76
CA ASN A 436 49.70 56.45 -10.30
C ASN A 436 48.35 55.68 -10.27
N SER A 437 47.82 55.28 -9.10
CA SER A 437 47.02 56.03 -8.09
C SER A 437 45.50 56.12 -8.37
N THR A 438 44.74 55.30 -7.62
CA THR A 438 43.35 55.39 -7.03
C THR A 438 42.50 56.68 -7.18
N PRO A 439 41.18 56.76 -6.79
CA PRO A 439 40.14 55.76 -6.39
C PRO A 439 38.69 56.05 -6.92
N ASN A 440 37.70 55.22 -6.50
CA ASN A 440 36.22 55.33 -6.66
C ASN A 440 35.57 56.65 -6.17
N PRO A 441 34.33 56.97 -6.61
CA PRO A 441 33.18 57.13 -5.66
C PRO A 441 31.81 56.60 -6.22
N ILE A 442 30.94 55.90 -5.46
CA ILE A 442 29.95 56.27 -4.40
C ILE A 442 28.53 56.67 -4.92
N THR A 443 27.54 55.78 -4.64
CA THR A 443 26.06 55.93 -4.37
C THR A 443 25.14 56.68 -5.36
N VAL A 444 23.84 56.33 -5.54
CA VAL A 444 22.68 56.64 -4.67
C VAL A 444 21.51 55.62 -4.84
N GLN A 445 20.98 55.11 -3.73
CA GLN A 445 19.59 54.60 -3.54
C GLN A 445 18.74 55.70 -2.86
N PRO A 446 17.43 55.55 -2.56
CA PRO A 446 16.24 55.11 -3.32
C PRO A 446 15.07 56.13 -3.13
N ASN A 447 13.88 55.95 -3.74
CA ASN A 447 12.59 56.18 -3.04
C ASN A 447 11.33 55.69 -3.80
N PRO A 448 10.20 55.45 -3.09
CA PRO A 448 9.03 54.70 -3.54
C PRO A 448 7.78 55.56 -3.82
N ARG A 449 6.71 54.85 -4.26
CA ARG A 449 5.27 55.20 -4.32
C ARG A 449 4.82 56.22 -5.37
N THR A 450 3.97 55.74 -6.28
CA THR A 450 2.53 56.07 -6.34
C THR A 450 1.78 54.88 -6.91
#